data_AF-A0A3B6VGM7-F1
#
_entry.id   AF-A0A3B6VGM7-F1
#
_cell.length_a   1.000
_cell.length_b   1.000
_cell.length_c   1.000
_cell.angle_alpha   90.00
_cell.angle_beta   90.00
_cell.angle_gamma   90.00
#
_symmetry.space_group_name_H-M   'P 1'
#
loop_
_entity.id
_entity.type
_entity.pdbx_description
1 polymer ?
#
loop_
_entity_poly.entity_id
_entity_poly.type
_entity_poly.pdbx_seq_one_letter_code
_entity_poly.pdbx_strand_id
1 'polypeptide(L)'
;MKLDFEKWLDEKYENKLLSHIDTNSEAIKNIFEESIICYKSCAYRASIVMAIIGFNMIMRDRLLKYKNSLESLDQSIHFESNNLIDDNAWDRALGNFIINNKKNFDKIFPNKSSWNNSWIHYRDMRNIAAHGKGFKLHYSDIESLYSWIIQAFNTLYPITALETLIEDIFIFFDISKTPENKSYDYIINNSLHISTEEELEKIFKCLYEIYIDNINNKKLCVKIINMLSDLFKKKEKIFINIIIKFIKLTSECDINARYTISDFLVNLLCTNTIISMNIKYEDKYYFLKNGYFSVIDYDKLYYNHIINEELLYDGLSKSSFEHLEKKDIISISKFIDVEIKRRCELLFTSNSFNRTREIISKIPKNFINEEHATILIQAYNDNPQVSDTWDFKDFKYYIEKKFPDMEFNNIQ
;
A
#
# COMPACT_ATOMS: atom_id res chain seq x y z
N MET A 1 36.51 3.30 -2.66
CA MET A 1 35.32 2.43 -2.71
C MET A 1 34.57 2.59 -1.40
N LYS A 2 33.25 2.86 -1.44
CA LYS A 2 32.43 2.93 -0.21
C LYS A 2 32.14 1.53 0.32
N LEU A 3 32.14 1.36 1.64
CA LEU A 3 31.73 0.13 2.30
C LEU A 3 30.21 -0.07 2.14
N ASP A 4 29.72 -1.30 2.25
CA ASP A 4 28.26 -1.54 2.20
C ASP A 4 27.54 -0.89 3.40
N PHE A 5 28.20 -0.83 4.56
CA PHE A 5 27.68 -0.10 5.72
C PHE A 5 27.60 1.42 5.48
N GLU A 6 28.53 1.98 4.71
CA GLU A 6 28.55 3.41 4.35
C GLU A 6 27.39 3.72 3.39
N LYS A 7 27.19 2.88 2.37
CA LYS A 7 26.03 3.00 1.46
C LYS A 7 24.70 2.88 2.22
N TRP A 8 24.63 1.93 3.15
CA TRP A 8 23.45 1.76 4.00
C TRP A 8 23.20 3.00 4.88
N LEU A 9 24.25 3.56 5.48
CA LEU A 9 24.14 4.77 6.32
C LEU A 9 23.62 5.96 5.52
N ASP A 10 24.21 6.20 4.34
CA ASP A 10 23.78 7.27 3.43
C ASP A 10 22.30 7.10 3.07
N GLU A 11 21.89 5.89 2.66
CA GLU A 11 20.50 5.59 2.33
C GLU A 11 19.55 5.84 3.51
N LYS A 12 19.90 5.38 4.72
CA LYS A 12 19.03 5.54 5.89
C LYS A 12 18.95 6.98 6.37
N TYR A 13 20.03 7.75 6.23
CA TYR A 13 20.01 9.17 6.58
C TYR A 13 19.22 10.00 5.58
N GLU A 14 19.46 9.84 4.28
CA GLU A 14 18.73 10.57 3.21
C GLU A 14 17.21 10.33 3.30
N ASN A 15 16.80 9.11 3.63
CA ASN A 15 15.39 8.76 3.82
C ASN A 15 14.86 9.07 5.23
N LYS A 16 15.63 9.73 6.10
CA LYS A 16 15.25 10.08 7.50
C LYS A 16 14.76 8.89 8.33
N LEU A 17 15.50 7.78 8.26
CA LEU A 17 15.14 6.51 8.90
C LEU A 17 15.96 6.18 10.15
N LEU A 18 17.03 6.92 10.43
CA LEU A 18 17.88 6.66 11.59
C LEU A 18 17.18 7.02 12.91
N SER A 19 16.39 8.09 12.93
CA SER A 19 15.58 8.48 14.08
C SER A 19 14.34 9.25 13.64
N HIS A 20 13.30 9.22 14.49
CA HIS A 20 12.13 10.08 14.38
C HIS A 20 12.38 11.50 14.93
N ILE A 21 13.53 11.74 15.55
CA ILE A 21 13.99 13.03 16.07
C ILE A 21 15.12 13.51 15.17
N ASP A 22 14.90 14.58 14.39
CA ASP A 22 15.84 15.06 13.37
C ASP A 22 17.25 15.34 13.96
N THR A 23 17.33 15.97 15.13
CA THR A 23 18.62 16.27 15.80
C THR A 23 19.38 15.00 16.18
N ASN A 24 18.68 13.92 16.52
CA ASN A 24 19.31 12.65 16.85
C ASN A 24 19.74 11.90 15.58
N SER A 25 19.03 12.07 14.46
CA SER A 25 19.42 11.47 13.17
C SER A 25 20.83 11.93 12.76
N GLU A 26 21.12 13.22 12.93
CA GLU A 26 22.44 13.79 12.66
C GLU A 26 23.52 13.24 13.61
N ALA A 27 23.23 13.16 14.91
CA ALA A 27 24.16 12.60 15.89
C ALA A 27 24.47 11.12 15.62
N ILE A 28 23.46 10.33 15.23
CA ILE A 28 23.60 8.92 14.84
C ILE A 28 24.44 8.79 13.56
N LYS A 29 24.21 9.65 12.56
CA LYS A 29 25.03 9.66 11.35
C LYS A 29 26.50 9.95 11.68
N ASN A 30 26.75 11.02 12.42
CA ASN A 30 28.11 11.45 12.75
C ASN A 30 28.87 10.37 13.52
N ILE A 31 28.24 9.69 14.49
CA ILE A 31 28.93 8.62 15.22
C ILE A 31 29.21 7.38 14.36
N PHE A 32 28.35 7.05 13.39
CA PHE A 32 28.64 5.99 12.43
C PHE A 32 29.73 6.38 11.43
N GLU A 33 29.77 7.64 10.98
CA GLU A 33 30.85 8.15 10.12
C GLU A 33 32.20 8.08 10.83
N GLU A 34 32.27 8.48 12.10
CA GLU A 34 33.45 8.32 12.94
C GLU A 34 33.85 6.86 13.13
N SER A 35 32.87 5.96 13.29
CA SER A 35 33.13 4.51 13.31
C SER A 35 33.79 4.03 12.01
N ILE A 36 33.32 4.50 10.86
CA ILE A 36 33.85 4.14 9.53
C ILE A 36 35.27 4.71 9.35
N ILE A 37 35.52 5.95 9.78
CA ILE A 37 36.86 6.56 9.76
C ILE A 37 37.83 5.72 10.59
N CYS A 38 37.42 5.33 11.79
CA CYS A 38 38.21 4.47 12.68
C CYS A 38 38.50 3.11 12.03
N TYR A 39 37.50 2.47 11.43
CA TYR A 39 37.68 1.20 10.72
C TYR A 39 38.70 1.33 9.57
N LYS A 40 38.56 2.35 8.71
CA LYS A 40 39.47 2.61 7.58
C LYS A 40 40.90 2.93 8.04
N SER A 41 41.05 3.45 9.25
CA SER A 41 42.34 3.77 9.88
C SER A 41 42.90 2.61 10.73
N CYS A 42 42.31 1.42 10.65
CA CYS A 42 42.66 0.24 11.47
C CYS A 42 42.49 0.46 12.99
N ALA A 43 41.76 1.50 13.42
CA ALA A 43 41.40 1.78 14.80
C ALA A 43 40.15 0.97 15.22
N TYR A 44 40.25 -0.35 15.10
CA TYR A 44 39.16 -1.32 15.25
C TYR A 44 38.39 -1.22 16.57
N ARG A 45 39.09 -0.96 17.68
CA ARG A 45 38.46 -0.76 19.00
C ARG A 45 37.50 0.43 19.01
N ALA A 46 37.97 1.59 18.51
CA ALA A 46 37.17 2.81 18.46
C ALA A 46 35.98 2.63 17.52
N SER A 47 36.17 1.95 16.39
CA SER A 47 35.09 1.61 15.46
C SER A 47 33.96 0.82 16.14
N ILE A 48 34.27 -0.27 16.85
CA ILE A 48 33.26 -1.06 17.58
C ILE A 48 32.51 -0.21 18.62
N VAL A 49 33.24 0.61 19.37
CA VAL A 49 32.65 1.48 20.40
C VAL A 49 31.62 2.41 19.77
N MET A 50 32.02 3.14 18.73
CA MET A 50 31.16 4.11 18.04
C MET A 50 29.96 3.45 17.36
N ALA A 51 30.17 2.33 16.65
CA ALA A 51 29.10 1.58 15.99
C ALA A 51 28.01 1.12 16.96
N ILE A 52 28.39 0.56 18.12
CA ILE A 52 27.40 0.11 19.11
C ILE A 52 26.70 1.28 19.80
N ILE A 53 27.38 2.41 20.01
CA ILE A 53 26.70 3.60 20.54
C ILE A 53 25.67 4.10 19.52
N GLY A 54 26.02 4.23 18.24
CA GLY A 54 25.09 4.64 17.19
C GLY A 54 23.86 3.72 17.09
N PHE A 55 24.07 2.40 17.17
CA PHE A 55 22.95 1.46 17.17
C PHE A 55 22.09 1.57 18.44
N ASN A 56 22.70 1.72 19.61
CA ASN A 56 21.96 1.92 20.86
C ASN A 56 21.11 3.20 20.83
N MET A 57 21.60 4.28 20.20
CA MET A 57 20.83 5.52 20.00
C MET A 57 19.60 5.30 19.12
N ILE A 58 19.73 4.55 18.01
CA ILE A 58 18.58 4.15 17.17
C ILE A 58 17.55 3.41 18.02
N MET A 59 17.99 2.43 18.81
CA MET A 59 17.09 1.61 19.62
C MET A 59 16.41 2.40 20.73
N ARG A 60 17.13 3.31 21.40
CA ARG A 60 16.57 4.25 22.38
C ARG A 60 15.44 5.07 21.75
N ASP A 61 15.71 5.70 20.62
CA ASP A 61 14.74 6.56 19.95
C ASP A 61 13.53 5.75 19.48
N ARG A 62 13.73 4.53 19.00
CA ARG A 62 12.65 3.60 18.65
C ARG A 62 11.76 3.32 19.86
N LEU A 63 12.33 3.00 21.02
CA LEU A 63 11.54 2.72 22.23
C LEU A 63 10.78 3.94 22.74
N LEU A 64 11.40 5.12 22.69
CA LEU A 64 10.74 6.37 23.06
C LEU A 64 9.52 6.64 22.17
N LYS A 65 9.65 6.40 20.85
CA LYS A 65 8.55 6.54 19.90
C LYS A 65 7.36 5.62 20.24
N TYR A 66 7.63 4.36 20.55
CA TYR A 66 6.59 3.35 20.80
C TYR A 66 6.23 3.21 22.29
N LYS A 67 6.69 4.14 23.15
CA LYS A 67 6.53 4.04 24.60
C LYS A 67 5.08 3.86 25.03
N ASN A 68 4.21 4.77 24.59
CA ASN A 68 2.82 4.80 25.08
C ASN A 68 2.06 3.53 24.67
N SER A 69 2.29 3.02 23.45
CA SER A 69 1.65 1.80 22.99
C SER A 69 2.21 0.56 23.69
N LEU A 70 3.51 0.50 23.96
CA LEU A 70 4.13 -0.57 24.76
C LEU A 70 3.63 -0.61 26.20
N GLU A 71 3.54 0.55 26.87
CA GLU A 71 3.04 0.66 28.25
C GLU A 71 1.55 0.30 28.34
N SER A 72 0.78 0.61 27.29
CA SER A 72 -0.65 0.24 27.20
C SER A 72 -0.84 -1.27 26.98
N LEU A 73 0.06 -1.91 26.23
CA LEU A 73 0.03 -3.35 25.98
C LEU A 73 0.35 -4.16 27.25
N ASP A 74 1.38 -3.73 27.99
CA ASP A 74 1.81 -4.40 29.22
C ASP A 74 2.44 -3.40 30.18
N GLN A 75 1.75 -3.15 31.31
CA GLN A 75 2.18 -2.20 32.34
C GLN A 75 3.55 -2.52 32.96
N SER A 76 4.04 -3.76 32.82
CA SER A 76 5.40 -4.11 33.27
C SER A 76 6.51 -3.63 32.32
N ILE A 77 6.15 -3.21 31.09
CA ILE A 77 7.03 -2.52 30.15
C ILE A 77 6.96 -1.02 30.45
N HIS A 78 7.31 -0.64 31.68
CA HIS A 78 7.40 0.76 32.08
C HIS A 78 8.85 1.20 32.08
N PHE A 79 9.14 2.30 31.41
CA PHE A 79 10.46 2.93 31.46
C PHE A 79 10.33 4.40 31.80
N GLU A 80 11.09 4.82 32.82
CA GLU A 80 11.25 6.22 33.18
C GLU A 80 11.89 6.96 31.99
N SER A 81 11.05 7.66 31.22
CA SER A 81 11.49 8.38 30.02
C SER A 81 12.64 9.33 30.30
N ASN A 82 12.68 9.92 31.51
CA ASN A 82 13.76 10.79 31.94
C ASN A 82 15.13 10.09 31.89
N ASN A 83 15.21 8.80 32.24
CA ASN A 83 16.47 8.06 32.20
C ASN A 83 16.91 7.71 30.78
N LEU A 84 15.97 7.56 29.84
CA LEU A 84 16.28 7.37 28.41
C LEU A 84 16.51 8.69 27.67
N ILE A 85 16.13 9.83 28.24
CA ILE A 85 16.36 11.16 27.67
C ILE A 85 17.65 11.79 28.23
N ASP A 86 18.05 11.43 29.45
CA ASP A 86 19.31 11.90 30.06
C ASP A 86 20.52 11.33 29.31
N ASP A 87 21.27 12.22 28.65
CA ASP A 87 22.49 11.93 27.89
C ASP A 87 23.55 11.15 28.69
N ASN A 88 23.55 11.26 30.02
CA ASN A 88 24.51 10.57 30.89
C ASN A 88 24.02 9.20 31.39
N ALA A 89 22.72 8.93 31.31
CA ALA A 89 22.10 7.75 31.90
C ALA A 89 21.50 6.78 30.87
N TRP A 90 21.15 7.25 29.67
CA TRP A 90 20.33 6.49 28.72
C TRP A 90 20.96 5.17 28.29
N ASP A 91 22.27 5.10 28.08
CA ASP A 91 22.93 3.87 27.63
C ASP A 91 22.87 2.78 28.70
N ARG A 92 23.02 3.18 29.98
CA ARG A 92 22.86 2.28 31.13
C ARG A 92 21.39 1.87 31.30
N ALA A 93 20.47 2.83 31.17
CA ALA A 93 19.04 2.58 31.29
C ALA A 93 18.56 1.59 30.22
N LEU A 94 18.93 1.81 28.95
CA LEU A 94 18.66 0.89 27.84
C LEU A 94 19.28 -0.50 28.09
N GLY A 95 20.53 -0.52 28.56
CA GLY A 95 21.25 -1.74 28.92
C GLY A 95 20.53 -2.57 29.97
N ASN A 96 20.04 -1.94 31.04
CA ASN A 96 19.33 -2.62 32.12
C ASN A 96 17.91 -3.02 31.73
N PHE A 97 17.22 -2.16 30.97
CA PHE A 97 15.81 -2.35 30.67
C PHE A 97 15.55 -3.41 29.59
N ILE A 98 16.41 -3.49 28.56
CA ILE A 98 16.20 -4.38 27.41
C ILE A 98 17.36 -5.33 27.20
N ILE A 99 18.60 -4.82 27.17
CA ILE A 99 19.74 -5.65 26.75
C ILE A 99 19.97 -6.78 27.77
N ASN A 100 19.97 -6.46 29.07
CA ASN A 100 20.16 -7.43 30.16
C ASN A 100 18.87 -8.13 30.60
N ASN A 101 17.71 -7.60 30.21
CA ASN A 101 16.43 -8.14 30.67
C ASN A 101 15.73 -8.85 29.51
N LYS A 102 16.08 -10.13 29.33
CA LYS A 102 15.53 -10.98 28.28
C LYS A 102 14.00 -11.05 28.31
N LYS A 103 13.39 -11.02 29.50
CA LYS A 103 11.92 -11.03 29.63
C LYS A 103 11.30 -9.77 29.01
N ASN A 104 11.87 -8.60 29.29
CA ASN A 104 11.41 -7.35 28.67
C ASN A 104 11.70 -7.34 27.17
N PHE A 105 12.88 -7.82 26.75
CA PHE A 105 13.22 -7.95 25.35
C PHE A 105 12.19 -8.80 24.59
N ASP A 106 11.85 -9.99 25.10
CA ASP A 106 10.94 -10.92 24.43
C ASP A 106 9.49 -10.39 24.40
N LYS A 107 9.11 -9.54 25.35
CA LYS A 107 7.81 -8.84 25.33
C LYS A 107 7.75 -7.76 24.27
N ILE A 108 8.84 -6.99 24.11
CA ILE A 108 8.90 -5.89 23.14
C ILE A 108 9.13 -6.45 21.72
N PHE A 109 9.97 -7.47 21.58
CA PHE A 109 10.39 -8.08 20.32
C PHE A 109 10.09 -9.60 20.34
N PRO A 110 8.82 -10.01 20.24
CA PRO A 110 8.43 -11.41 20.29
C PRO A 110 9.11 -12.22 19.19
N ASN A 111 9.50 -13.46 19.50
CA ASN A 111 10.19 -14.38 18.59
C ASN A 111 11.56 -13.87 18.09
N LYS A 112 12.17 -12.89 18.76
CA LYS A 112 13.50 -12.34 18.41
C LYS A 112 14.58 -12.61 19.46
N SER A 113 14.40 -13.57 20.37
CA SER A 113 15.32 -13.83 21.50
C SER A 113 16.79 -14.07 21.09
N SER A 114 17.06 -14.59 19.90
CA SER A 114 18.43 -14.74 19.35
C SER A 114 19.12 -13.39 19.10
N TRP A 115 18.36 -12.34 18.79
CA TRP A 115 18.87 -10.99 18.63
C TRP A 115 19.32 -10.38 19.95
N ASN A 116 18.63 -10.69 21.06
CA ASN A 116 19.06 -10.27 22.40
C ASN A 116 20.45 -10.83 22.73
N ASN A 117 20.66 -12.14 22.50
CA ASN A 117 21.97 -12.77 22.72
C ASN A 117 23.07 -12.10 21.89
N SER A 118 22.78 -11.80 20.62
CA SER A 118 23.73 -11.12 19.73
C SER A 118 24.02 -9.69 20.19
N TRP A 119 23.01 -8.97 20.67
CA TRP A 119 23.19 -7.62 21.21
C TRP A 119 24.04 -7.62 22.49
N ILE A 120 23.80 -8.57 23.40
CA ILE A 120 24.64 -8.78 24.59
C ILE A 120 26.09 -9.01 24.17
N HIS A 121 26.32 -9.91 23.20
CA HIS A 121 27.66 -10.19 22.67
C HIS A 121 28.37 -8.92 22.16
N TYR A 122 27.74 -8.13 21.29
CA TYR A 122 28.37 -6.94 20.76
C TYR A 122 28.54 -5.82 21.80
N ARG A 123 27.65 -5.74 22.79
CA ARG A 123 27.85 -4.84 23.94
C ARG A 123 29.08 -5.25 24.75
N ASP A 124 29.26 -6.55 24.99
CA ASP A 124 30.42 -7.05 25.73
C ASP A 124 31.71 -6.81 24.93
N MET A 125 31.68 -6.97 23.60
CA MET A 125 32.78 -6.56 22.72
C MET A 125 33.07 -5.06 22.82
N ARG A 126 32.04 -4.19 22.86
CA ARG A 126 32.21 -2.75 23.07
C ARG A 126 32.89 -2.43 24.41
N ASN A 127 32.50 -3.12 25.48
CA ASN A 127 33.12 -2.95 26.80
C ASN A 127 34.59 -3.40 26.81
N ILE A 128 34.91 -4.52 26.15
CA ILE A 128 36.28 -5.02 25.97
C ILE A 128 37.12 -4.00 25.20
N ALA A 129 36.58 -3.49 24.09
CA ALA A 129 37.24 -2.49 23.24
C ALA A 129 37.52 -1.18 24.00
N ALA A 130 36.54 -0.67 24.75
CA ALA A 130 36.64 0.58 25.50
C ALA A 130 37.64 0.50 26.66
N HIS A 131 37.67 -0.62 27.39
CA HIS A 131 38.62 -0.82 28.50
C HIS A 131 40.00 -1.32 28.04
N GLY A 132 40.17 -1.54 26.75
CA GLY A 132 41.39 -2.06 26.15
C GLY A 132 41.79 -3.46 26.63
N LYS A 133 40.88 -4.20 27.27
CA LYS A 133 41.08 -5.55 27.79
C LYS A 133 41.01 -6.57 26.64
N GLY A 134 41.52 -7.78 26.88
CA GLY A 134 41.26 -8.94 26.01
C GLY A 134 42.09 -9.04 24.72
N PHE A 135 41.56 -9.78 23.76
CA PHE A 135 42.20 -10.19 22.51
C PHE A 135 42.29 -9.07 21.47
N LYS A 136 43.09 -9.31 20.43
CA LYS A 136 43.22 -8.41 19.28
C LYS A 136 41.94 -8.50 18.45
N LEU A 137 41.32 -7.34 18.22
CA LEU A 137 40.18 -7.20 17.31
C LEU A 137 40.71 -7.00 15.88
N HIS A 138 40.02 -7.60 14.93
CA HIS A 138 40.36 -7.62 13.51
C HIS A 138 39.24 -6.96 12.68
N TYR A 139 39.56 -6.56 11.45
CA TYR A 139 38.59 -5.94 10.53
C TYR A 139 37.31 -6.79 10.36
N SER A 140 37.42 -8.12 10.39
CA SER A 140 36.31 -9.07 10.29
C SER A 140 35.29 -8.96 11.42
N ASP A 141 35.74 -8.56 12.62
CA ASP A 141 34.86 -8.36 13.77
C ASP A 141 33.95 -7.14 13.53
N ILE A 142 34.48 -6.08 12.90
CA ILE A 142 33.73 -4.87 12.58
C ILE A 142 32.76 -5.13 11.44
N GLU A 143 33.18 -5.84 10.40
CA GLU A 143 32.30 -6.19 9.27
C GLU A 143 31.13 -7.05 9.72
N SER A 144 31.37 -7.99 10.63
CA SER A 144 30.32 -8.79 11.26
C SER A 144 29.34 -7.92 12.05
N LEU A 145 29.86 -6.97 12.85
CA LEU A 145 29.06 -6.00 13.58
C LEU A 145 28.22 -5.12 12.65
N TYR A 146 28.80 -4.56 11.59
CA TYR A 146 28.09 -3.75 10.61
C TYR A 146 26.98 -4.53 9.93
N SER A 147 27.25 -5.77 9.50
CA SER A 147 26.23 -6.65 8.95
C SER A 147 25.11 -6.92 9.95
N TRP A 148 25.45 -7.15 11.22
CA TRP A 148 24.46 -7.32 12.27
C TRP A 148 23.61 -6.07 12.50
N ILE A 149 24.21 -4.87 12.54
CA ILE A 149 23.49 -3.59 12.69
C ILE A 149 22.48 -3.42 11.56
N ILE A 150 22.88 -3.65 10.31
CA ILE A 150 21.99 -3.53 9.14
C ILE A 150 20.77 -4.45 9.29
N GLN A 151 20.98 -5.70 9.71
CA GLN A 151 19.90 -6.66 9.86
C GLN A 151 19.03 -6.36 11.10
N ALA A 152 19.65 -6.00 12.22
CA ALA A 152 18.97 -5.66 13.46
C ALA A 152 18.11 -4.40 13.29
N PHE A 153 18.61 -3.41 12.55
CA PHE A 153 17.87 -2.19 12.22
C PHE A 153 16.52 -2.51 11.57
N ASN A 154 16.50 -3.43 10.60
CA ASN A 154 15.30 -3.83 9.88
C ASN A 154 14.39 -4.77 10.69
N THR A 155 14.95 -5.49 11.67
CA THR A 155 14.25 -6.59 12.36
C THR A 155 13.68 -6.19 13.72
N LEU A 156 14.37 -5.32 14.47
CA LEU A 156 14.04 -5.03 15.87
C LEU A 156 13.04 -3.88 16.02
N TYR A 157 11.83 -4.07 15.51
CA TYR A 157 10.71 -3.16 15.76
C TYR A 157 9.79 -3.70 16.86
N PRO A 158 9.29 -2.83 17.76
CA PRO A 158 8.38 -3.25 18.81
C PRO A 158 7.13 -3.93 18.25
N ILE A 159 6.55 -4.85 19.03
CA ILE A 159 5.32 -5.56 18.67
C ILE A 159 4.16 -4.61 18.34
N THR A 160 4.14 -3.42 18.95
CA THR A 160 3.09 -2.40 18.78
C THR A 160 3.34 -1.47 17.58
N ALA A 161 4.35 -1.75 16.76
CA ALA A 161 4.78 -0.82 15.71
C ALA A 161 3.72 -0.63 14.61
N LEU A 162 2.97 -1.68 14.29
CA LEU A 162 1.87 -1.61 13.34
C LEU A 162 0.71 -0.77 13.89
N GLU A 163 0.28 -1.06 15.12
CA GLU A 163 -0.83 -0.38 15.78
C GLU A 163 -0.55 1.11 15.91
N THR A 164 0.68 1.45 16.30
CA THR A 164 1.12 2.86 16.39
C THR A 164 1.12 3.53 15.01
N LEU A 165 1.50 2.82 13.94
CA LEU A 165 1.41 3.39 12.58
C LEU A 165 -0.05 3.62 12.16
N ILE A 166 -0.94 2.68 12.48
CA ILE A 166 -2.38 2.82 12.19
C ILE A 166 -2.95 4.04 12.93
N GLU A 167 -2.58 4.24 14.20
CA GLU A 167 -2.94 5.44 14.97
C GLU A 167 -2.38 6.72 14.34
N ASP A 168 -1.10 6.72 13.92
CA ASP A 168 -0.48 7.84 13.22
C ASP A 168 -1.25 8.20 11.93
N ILE A 169 -1.73 7.19 11.20
CA ILE A 169 -2.55 7.36 9.99
C ILE A 169 -3.90 7.99 10.34
N PHE A 170 -4.60 7.49 11.37
CA PHE A 170 -5.88 8.08 11.79
C PHE A 170 -5.72 9.54 12.22
N ILE A 171 -4.68 9.86 13.01
CA ILE A 171 -4.39 11.23 13.45
C ILE A 171 -4.04 12.13 12.25
N PHE A 172 -3.35 11.60 11.25
CA PHE A 172 -2.95 12.37 10.07
C PHE A 172 -4.14 12.79 9.20
N PHE A 173 -5.12 11.90 9.03
CA PHE A 173 -6.31 12.19 8.22
C PHE A 173 -7.44 12.87 9.01
N ASP A 174 -7.28 13.04 10.33
CA ASP A 174 -8.16 13.86 11.15
C ASP A 174 -7.88 15.36 10.93
N ILE A 175 -8.78 16.03 10.20
CA ILE A 175 -8.71 17.45 9.82
C ILE A 175 -8.64 18.37 11.05
N SER A 176 -9.14 17.93 12.21
CA SER A 176 -9.08 18.71 13.45
C SER A 176 -7.70 18.68 14.11
N LYS A 177 -6.87 17.68 13.80
CA LYS A 177 -5.56 17.45 14.43
C LYS A 177 -4.39 17.77 13.51
N THR A 178 -4.56 17.55 12.21
CA THR A 178 -3.47 17.64 11.25
C THR A 178 -3.77 18.67 10.16
N PRO A 179 -2.87 19.65 9.93
CA PRO A 179 -3.00 20.59 8.82
C PRO A 179 -3.10 19.87 7.48
N GLU A 180 -3.99 20.33 6.62
CA GLU A 180 -4.31 19.68 5.34
C GLU A 180 -3.08 19.55 4.41
N ASN A 181 -2.16 20.52 4.48
CA ASN A 181 -0.92 20.59 3.70
C ASN A 181 0.26 19.84 4.33
N LYS A 182 0.10 19.21 5.50
CA LYS A 182 1.17 18.42 6.12
C LYS A 182 1.54 17.23 5.21
N SER A 183 2.83 17.02 4.99
CA SER A 183 3.32 15.85 4.25
C SER A 183 3.11 14.56 5.05
N TYR A 184 2.81 13.46 4.36
CA TYR A 184 2.71 12.11 4.93
C TYR A 184 4.05 11.34 4.88
N ASP A 185 5.16 11.95 4.45
CA ASP A 185 6.45 11.26 4.29
C ASP A 185 6.89 10.51 5.56
N TYR A 186 6.58 11.08 6.74
CA TYR A 186 6.90 10.43 8.02
C TYR A 186 6.17 9.09 8.20
N ILE A 187 4.93 8.95 7.69
CA ILE A 187 4.16 7.70 7.73
C ILE A 187 4.79 6.68 6.78
N ILE A 188 5.14 7.12 5.56
CA ILE A 188 5.80 6.25 4.57
C ILE A 188 7.12 5.72 5.14
N ASN A 189 7.94 6.59 5.70
CA ASN A 189 9.21 6.24 6.32
C ASN A 189 9.03 5.28 7.51
N ASN A 190 8.03 5.56 8.35
CA ASN A 190 7.67 4.68 9.46
C ASN A 190 7.16 3.32 9.00
N SER A 191 6.56 3.20 7.81
CA SER A 191 6.05 1.93 7.29
C SER A 191 7.12 1.01 6.68
N LEU A 192 8.36 1.48 6.48
CA LEU A 192 9.35 0.74 5.69
C LEU A 192 9.76 -0.61 6.30
N HIS A 193 9.65 -0.75 7.62
CA HIS A 193 9.91 -2.02 8.31
C HIS A 193 8.75 -3.00 8.24
N ILE A 194 7.55 -2.50 7.96
CA ILE A 194 6.34 -3.31 7.78
C ILE A 194 6.46 -4.02 6.44
N SER A 195 6.61 -5.34 6.49
CA SER A 195 7.05 -6.11 5.32
C SER A 195 6.18 -7.34 5.07
N THR A 196 5.34 -7.72 6.03
CA THR A 196 4.45 -8.86 5.84
C THR A 196 3.20 -8.43 5.08
N GLU A 197 2.64 -9.36 4.30
CA GLU A 197 1.38 -9.16 3.59
C GLU A 197 0.23 -8.86 4.56
N GLU A 198 0.17 -9.56 5.70
CA GLU A 198 -0.88 -9.36 6.71
C GLU A 198 -0.88 -7.94 7.32
N GLU A 199 0.30 -7.40 7.67
CA GLU A 199 0.40 -6.04 8.20
C GLU A 199 -0.01 -5.01 7.15
N LEU A 200 0.42 -5.20 5.90
CA LEU A 200 0.06 -4.34 4.79
C LEU A 200 -1.44 -4.40 4.47
N GLU A 201 -2.08 -5.56 4.63
CA GLU A 201 -3.54 -5.71 4.53
C GLU A 201 -4.26 -4.88 5.59
N LYS A 202 -3.76 -4.85 6.83
CA LYS A 202 -4.33 -4.05 7.92
C LYS A 202 -4.23 -2.55 7.61
N ILE A 203 -3.09 -2.09 7.11
CA ILE A 203 -2.90 -0.69 6.67
C ILE A 203 -3.83 -0.35 5.51
N PHE A 204 -3.93 -1.24 4.52
CA PHE A 204 -4.81 -1.05 3.37
C PHE A 204 -6.28 -0.89 3.80
N LYS A 205 -6.76 -1.76 4.69
CA LYS A 205 -8.12 -1.70 5.23
C LYS A 205 -8.37 -0.41 6.01
N CYS A 206 -7.44 -0.01 6.88
CA CYS A 206 -7.51 1.25 7.61
C CYS A 206 -7.66 2.44 6.65
N LEU A 207 -6.86 2.50 5.58
CA LEU A 207 -6.93 3.59 4.61
C LEU A 207 -8.20 3.57 3.76
N TYR A 208 -8.69 2.39 3.43
CA TYR A 208 -9.99 2.23 2.79
C TYR A 208 -11.12 2.75 3.70
N GLU A 209 -11.14 2.40 4.99
CA GLU A 209 -12.15 2.90 5.94
C GLU A 209 -12.15 4.43 6.01
N ILE A 210 -10.96 5.04 6.16
CA ILE A 210 -10.81 6.50 6.15
C ILE A 210 -11.30 7.11 4.83
N TYR A 211 -11.05 6.44 3.70
CA TYR A 211 -11.53 6.89 2.38
C TYR A 211 -13.06 6.91 2.33
N ILE A 212 -13.73 5.86 2.82
CA ILE A 212 -15.19 5.77 2.82
C ILE A 212 -15.80 6.85 3.70
N ASP A 213 -15.28 7.04 4.91
CA ASP A 213 -15.75 8.05 5.85
C ASP A 213 -15.63 9.48 5.27
N ASN A 214 -14.72 9.66 4.31
CA ASN A 214 -14.41 10.95 3.71
C ASN A 214 -14.72 11.02 2.21
N ILE A 215 -15.60 10.16 1.68
CA ILE A 215 -15.86 10.05 0.24
C ILE A 215 -16.27 11.37 -0.44
N ASN A 216 -16.91 12.27 0.31
CA ASN A 216 -17.31 13.59 -0.18
C ASN A 216 -16.16 14.61 -0.21
N ASN A 217 -15.04 14.33 0.46
CA ASN A 217 -13.84 15.17 0.48
C ASN A 217 -12.82 14.68 -0.54
N LYS A 218 -13.00 15.10 -1.80
CA LYS A 218 -12.15 14.69 -2.93
C LYS A 218 -10.65 14.90 -2.69
N LYS A 219 -10.26 15.99 -2.01
CA LYS A 219 -8.85 16.28 -1.75
C LYS A 219 -8.24 15.27 -0.76
N LEU A 220 -8.99 14.89 0.27
CA LEU A 220 -8.57 13.84 1.20
C LEU A 220 -8.50 12.48 0.51
N CYS A 221 -9.51 12.12 -0.28
CA CYS A 221 -9.53 10.90 -1.08
C CYS A 221 -8.28 10.77 -1.96
N VAL A 222 -7.92 11.82 -2.72
CA VAL A 222 -6.70 11.83 -3.54
C VAL A 222 -5.45 11.64 -2.68
N LYS A 223 -5.38 12.30 -1.51
CA LYS A 223 -4.24 12.16 -0.60
C LYS A 223 -4.09 10.73 -0.05
N ILE A 224 -5.20 10.06 0.26
CA ILE A 224 -5.21 8.66 0.69
C ILE A 224 -4.70 7.74 -0.43
N ILE A 225 -5.20 7.94 -1.65
CA ILE A 225 -4.79 7.17 -2.82
C ILE A 225 -3.30 7.34 -3.11
N ASN A 226 -2.78 8.58 -3.05
CA ASN A 226 -1.36 8.85 -3.22
C ASN A 226 -0.52 8.16 -2.13
N MET A 227 -0.96 8.22 -0.88
CA MET A 227 -0.24 7.56 0.22
C MET A 227 -0.22 6.03 0.05
N LEU A 228 -1.33 5.41 -0.35
CA LEU A 228 -1.34 3.98 -0.69
C LEU A 228 -0.35 3.68 -1.83
N SER A 229 -0.36 4.49 -2.88
CA SER A 229 0.56 4.35 -4.02
C SER A 229 2.02 4.35 -3.55
N ASP A 230 2.39 5.29 -2.69
CA ASP A 230 3.75 5.42 -2.15
C ASP A 230 4.13 4.27 -1.20
N LEU A 231 3.20 3.80 -0.35
CA LEU A 231 3.41 2.65 0.54
C LEU A 231 3.73 1.37 -0.24
N PHE A 232 3.10 1.20 -1.40
CA PHE A 232 3.17 -0.02 -2.20
C PHE A 232 4.10 0.06 -3.41
N LYS A 233 4.70 1.22 -3.68
CA LYS A 233 5.57 1.47 -4.84
C LYS A 233 6.70 0.45 -5.03
N LYS A 234 7.28 -0.06 -3.94
CA LYS A 234 8.36 -1.09 -3.98
C LYS A 234 7.86 -2.51 -3.69
N LYS A 235 6.54 -2.71 -3.58
CA LYS A 235 5.88 -3.95 -3.13
C LYS A 235 4.73 -4.36 -4.05
N GLU A 236 4.87 -4.11 -5.37
CA GLU A 236 3.80 -4.30 -6.36
C GLU A 236 3.13 -5.67 -6.30
N LYS A 237 3.91 -6.76 -6.20
CA LYS A 237 3.35 -8.12 -6.15
C LYS A 237 2.46 -8.34 -4.92
N ILE A 238 2.93 -7.89 -3.75
CA ILE A 238 2.17 -7.98 -2.50
C ILE A 238 0.91 -7.13 -2.61
N PHE A 239 1.04 -5.93 -3.15
CA PHE A 239 -0.09 -5.03 -3.32
C PHE A 239 -1.20 -5.60 -4.20
N ILE A 240 -0.84 -6.23 -5.34
CA ILE A 240 -1.80 -6.90 -6.22
C ILE A 240 -2.53 -8.01 -5.47
N ASN A 241 -1.82 -8.83 -4.69
CA ASN A 241 -2.44 -9.88 -3.88
C ASN A 241 -3.44 -9.30 -2.88
N ILE A 242 -3.07 -8.22 -2.19
CA ILE A 242 -3.94 -7.52 -1.23
C ILE A 242 -5.21 -7.01 -1.91
N ILE A 243 -5.08 -6.36 -3.08
CA ILE A 243 -6.23 -5.87 -3.86
C ILE A 243 -7.14 -7.04 -4.27
N ILE A 244 -6.57 -8.12 -4.82
CA ILE A 244 -7.34 -9.30 -5.23
C ILE A 244 -8.09 -9.91 -4.03
N LYS A 245 -7.41 -10.05 -2.89
CA LYS A 245 -8.00 -10.60 -1.67
C LYS A 245 -9.11 -9.70 -1.16
N PHE A 246 -8.89 -8.38 -1.13
CA PHE A 246 -9.87 -7.40 -0.73
C PHE A 246 -11.14 -7.48 -1.61
N ILE A 247 -10.99 -7.50 -2.93
CA ILE A 247 -12.10 -7.59 -3.88
C ILE A 247 -12.89 -8.91 -3.74
N LYS A 248 -12.19 -10.02 -3.52
CA LYS A 248 -12.82 -11.33 -3.29
C LYS A 248 -13.64 -11.33 -2.01
N LEU A 249 -13.11 -10.75 -0.93
CA LEU A 249 -13.82 -10.63 0.35
C LEU A 249 -15.07 -9.74 0.23
N THR A 250 -15.04 -8.71 -0.61
CA THR A 250 -16.18 -7.81 -0.78
C THR A 250 -17.22 -8.28 -1.79
N SER A 251 -16.97 -9.41 -2.49
CA SER A 251 -17.89 -9.92 -3.53
C SER A 251 -19.26 -10.36 -2.99
N GLU A 252 -19.36 -10.56 -1.68
CA GLU A 252 -20.60 -10.88 -0.97
C GLU A 252 -21.38 -9.63 -0.53
N CYS A 253 -20.81 -8.43 -0.69
CA CYS A 253 -21.46 -7.18 -0.29
C CYS A 253 -22.62 -6.80 -1.24
N ASP A 254 -23.52 -5.96 -0.73
CA ASP A 254 -24.63 -5.41 -1.52
C ASP A 254 -24.16 -4.53 -2.69
N ILE A 255 -25.07 -4.23 -3.62
CA ILE A 255 -24.77 -3.48 -4.84
C ILE A 255 -24.21 -2.09 -4.55
N ASN A 256 -24.69 -1.38 -3.52
CA ASN A 256 -24.25 -0.03 -3.20
C ASN A 256 -22.82 -0.03 -2.64
N ALA A 257 -22.51 -0.99 -1.76
CA ALA A 257 -21.15 -1.19 -1.26
C ALA A 257 -20.17 -1.47 -2.40
N ARG A 258 -20.57 -2.25 -3.41
CA ARG A 258 -19.73 -2.52 -4.60
C ARG A 258 -19.42 -1.27 -5.41
N TYR A 259 -20.35 -0.33 -5.55
CA TYR A 259 -20.08 0.94 -6.25
C TYR A 259 -19.01 1.76 -5.51
N THR A 260 -19.12 1.87 -4.18
CA THR A 260 -18.14 2.63 -3.38
C THR A 260 -16.75 1.99 -3.43
N ILE A 261 -16.69 0.65 -3.38
CA ILE A 261 -15.45 -0.11 -3.55
C ILE A 261 -14.88 0.10 -4.96
N SER A 262 -15.74 0.06 -5.98
CA SER A 262 -15.38 0.31 -7.37
C SER A 262 -14.70 1.67 -7.52
N ASP A 263 -15.28 2.74 -6.99
CA ASP A 263 -14.71 4.10 -7.08
C ASP A 263 -13.32 4.19 -6.42
N PHE A 264 -13.18 3.60 -5.23
CA PHE A 264 -11.89 3.54 -4.54
C PHE A 264 -10.84 2.79 -5.38
N LEU A 265 -11.18 1.61 -5.89
CA LEU A 265 -10.27 0.77 -6.67
C LEU A 265 -9.92 1.40 -8.01
N VAL A 266 -10.88 2.04 -8.69
CA VAL A 266 -10.64 2.77 -9.93
C VAL A 266 -9.65 3.90 -9.69
N ASN A 267 -9.87 4.73 -8.67
CA ASN A 267 -8.95 5.81 -8.32
C ASN A 267 -7.55 5.28 -7.97
N LEU A 268 -7.50 4.19 -7.19
CA LEU A 268 -6.24 3.56 -6.78
C LEU A 268 -5.45 3.01 -7.97
N LEU A 269 -6.10 2.23 -8.84
CA LEU A 269 -5.45 1.64 -10.00
C LEU A 269 -5.11 2.69 -11.06
N CYS A 270 -5.92 3.74 -11.23
CA CYS A 270 -5.63 4.82 -12.18
C CYS A 270 -4.37 5.59 -11.79
N THR A 271 -4.14 5.73 -10.49
CA THR A 271 -2.93 6.36 -9.94
C THR A 271 -1.72 5.42 -10.02
N ASN A 272 -1.93 4.11 -10.16
CA ASN A 272 -0.89 3.08 -10.20
C ASN A 272 -0.97 2.22 -11.48
N THR A 273 -0.74 2.83 -12.64
CA THR A 273 -0.87 2.17 -13.95
C THR A 273 0.02 0.93 -14.10
N ILE A 274 1.24 0.93 -13.55
CA ILE A 274 2.13 -0.25 -13.59
C ILE A 274 1.50 -1.43 -12.84
N ILE A 275 0.91 -1.17 -11.68
CA ILE A 275 0.24 -2.20 -10.87
C ILE A 275 -1.00 -2.72 -11.60
N SER A 276 -1.81 -1.84 -12.20
CA SER A 276 -3.01 -2.28 -12.94
C SER A 276 -2.67 -3.18 -14.12
N MET A 277 -1.57 -2.91 -14.82
CA MET A 277 -1.09 -3.72 -15.93
C MET A 277 -0.69 -5.12 -15.48
N ASN A 278 -0.04 -5.22 -14.32
CA ASN A 278 0.45 -6.48 -13.75
C ASN A 278 -0.65 -7.39 -13.17
N ILE A 279 -1.90 -6.91 -13.07
CA ILE A 279 -3.04 -7.76 -12.69
C ILE A 279 -3.31 -8.76 -13.82
N LYS A 280 -3.42 -10.04 -13.46
CA LYS A 280 -3.66 -11.13 -14.41
C LYS A 280 -5.03 -11.01 -15.09
N TYR A 281 -5.14 -11.52 -16.30
CA TYR A 281 -6.36 -11.47 -17.10
C TYR A 281 -7.57 -12.11 -16.39
N GLU A 282 -7.36 -13.19 -15.65
CA GLU A 282 -8.41 -13.89 -14.91
C GLU A 282 -8.94 -13.03 -13.75
N ASP A 283 -8.06 -12.33 -13.04
CA ASP A 283 -8.44 -11.42 -11.97
C ASP A 283 -9.14 -10.17 -12.53
N LYS A 284 -8.65 -9.64 -13.66
CA LYS A 284 -9.32 -8.53 -14.37
C LYS A 284 -10.76 -8.90 -14.77
N TYR A 285 -10.93 -10.13 -15.27
CA TYR A 285 -12.24 -10.68 -15.63
C TYR A 285 -13.16 -10.81 -14.44
N TYR A 286 -12.61 -11.31 -13.33
CA TYR A 286 -13.34 -11.37 -12.07
C TYR A 286 -13.81 -9.99 -11.63
N PHE A 287 -12.97 -8.95 -11.73
CA PHE A 287 -13.35 -7.62 -11.31
C PHE A 287 -14.46 -7.00 -12.18
N LEU A 288 -14.37 -7.16 -13.51
CA LEU A 288 -15.41 -6.74 -14.45
C LEU A 288 -16.73 -7.48 -14.21
N LYS A 289 -16.69 -8.80 -14.13
CA LYS A 289 -17.87 -9.64 -13.91
C LYS A 289 -18.62 -9.25 -12.63
N ASN A 290 -17.90 -8.87 -11.57
CA ASN A 290 -18.49 -8.49 -10.30
C ASN A 290 -18.81 -6.99 -10.18
N GLY A 291 -18.57 -6.20 -11.24
CA GLY A 291 -18.95 -4.79 -11.31
C GLY A 291 -18.03 -3.83 -10.54
N TYR A 292 -16.78 -4.24 -10.25
CA TYR A 292 -15.78 -3.38 -9.60
C TYR A 292 -15.05 -2.44 -10.56
N PHE A 293 -15.19 -2.68 -11.86
CA PHE A 293 -14.71 -1.82 -12.92
C PHE A 293 -15.74 -1.83 -14.03
N SER A 294 -15.78 -0.76 -14.79
CA SER A 294 -16.33 -0.78 -16.13
C SER A 294 -15.21 -1.02 -17.16
N VAL A 295 -15.58 -1.41 -18.39
CA VAL A 295 -14.61 -1.45 -19.51
C VAL A 295 -13.97 -0.07 -19.73
N ILE A 296 -14.70 1.01 -19.46
CA ILE A 296 -14.19 2.39 -19.54
C ILE A 296 -13.02 2.61 -18.55
N ASP A 297 -13.07 1.98 -17.38
CA ASP A 297 -11.99 2.10 -16.40
C ASP A 297 -10.76 1.29 -16.83
N TYR A 298 -10.97 0.12 -17.43
CA TYR A 298 -9.88 -0.65 -18.03
C TYR A 298 -9.25 0.05 -19.22
N ASP A 299 -10.07 0.67 -20.07
CA ASP A 299 -9.63 1.52 -21.15
C ASP A 299 -8.78 2.66 -20.58
N LYS A 300 -9.26 3.46 -19.61
CA LYS A 300 -8.42 4.51 -18.99
C LYS A 300 -7.11 3.98 -18.41
N LEU A 301 -7.13 2.80 -17.80
CA LEU A 301 -5.94 2.16 -17.23
C LEU A 301 -4.94 1.69 -18.30
N TYR A 302 -5.44 1.19 -19.44
CA TYR A 302 -4.63 0.70 -20.55
C TYR A 302 -4.17 1.85 -21.45
N TYR A 303 -5.01 2.88 -21.63
CA TYR A 303 -4.79 4.04 -22.48
C TYR A 303 -3.97 5.16 -21.81
N ASN A 304 -3.91 5.28 -20.47
CA ASN A 304 -2.98 6.23 -19.81
C ASN A 304 -1.50 5.96 -20.12
N HIS A 305 -1.17 4.81 -20.72
CA HIS A 305 0.18 4.46 -21.15
C HIS A 305 0.39 4.53 -22.68
N ILE A 306 -0.70 4.67 -23.45
CA ILE A 306 -0.73 4.71 -24.92
C ILE A 306 -1.07 6.12 -25.43
N ILE A 307 -1.94 6.84 -24.75
CA ILE A 307 -2.45 8.15 -25.15
C ILE A 307 -1.55 9.24 -24.57
N ASN A 308 -0.44 9.45 -25.28
CA ASN A 308 0.09 10.81 -25.42
C ASN A 308 -0.58 11.53 -26.61
N GLU A 309 -1.52 10.92 -27.35
CA GLU A 309 -2.30 11.56 -28.41
C GLU A 309 -3.66 10.87 -28.60
N GLU A 310 -4.73 11.69 -28.56
CA GLU A 310 -6.10 11.52 -29.09
C GLU A 310 -6.76 10.14 -29.06
N LEU A 311 -7.81 9.98 -28.24
CA LEU A 311 -9.05 9.25 -28.60
C LEU A 311 -10.12 9.44 -27.52
N LEU A 312 -11.13 10.26 -27.83
CA LEU A 312 -12.39 10.36 -27.08
C LEU A 312 -13.30 9.20 -27.48
N TYR A 313 -14.13 8.74 -26.53
CA TYR A 313 -14.99 7.54 -26.58
C TYR A 313 -15.94 7.39 -27.78
N ASP A 314 -16.18 8.45 -28.54
CA ASP A 314 -17.03 8.41 -29.72
C ASP A 314 -16.24 7.92 -30.94
N GLY A 315 -16.12 6.60 -31.12
CA GLY A 315 -15.55 6.08 -32.37
C GLY A 315 -14.80 4.74 -32.31
N LEU A 316 -14.84 4.01 -31.20
CA LEU A 316 -14.20 2.69 -31.17
C LEU A 316 -14.87 1.74 -32.17
N SER A 317 -14.12 1.41 -33.22
CA SER A 317 -14.49 0.41 -34.22
C SER A 317 -13.49 -0.74 -34.16
N LYS A 318 -13.78 -1.83 -34.85
CA LYS A 318 -12.88 -3.00 -34.88
C LYS A 318 -11.45 -2.65 -35.34
N SER A 319 -11.30 -1.59 -36.14
CA SER A 319 -9.99 -1.10 -36.60
C SER A 319 -9.19 -0.34 -35.54
N SER A 320 -9.84 0.19 -34.49
CA SER A 320 -9.18 0.85 -33.37
C SER A 320 -8.25 -0.09 -32.57
N PHE A 321 -8.34 -1.40 -32.81
CA PHE A 321 -7.56 -2.44 -32.15
C PHE A 321 -6.50 -3.08 -33.07
N GLU A 322 -6.31 -2.57 -34.29
CA GLU A 322 -5.40 -3.16 -35.30
C GLU A 322 -3.93 -3.13 -34.89
N HIS A 323 -3.55 -2.27 -33.94
CA HIS A 323 -2.17 -2.15 -33.44
C HIS A 323 -1.85 -3.09 -32.25
N LEU A 324 -2.84 -3.81 -31.73
CA LEU A 324 -2.65 -4.72 -30.60
C LEU A 324 -2.27 -6.12 -31.06
N GLU A 325 -1.49 -6.84 -30.26
CA GLU A 325 -1.22 -8.25 -30.54
C GLU A 325 -2.53 -9.05 -30.54
N LYS A 326 -2.62 -10.05 -31.41
CA LYS A 326 -3.84 -10.87 -31.63
C LYS A 326 -4.39 -11.51 -30.34
N LYS A 327 -3.52 -11.78 -29.37
CA LYS A 327 -3.88 -12.32 -28.04
C LYS A 327 -4.56 -11.28 -27.15
N ASP A 328 -4.16 -10.02 -27.24
CA ASP A 328 -4.74 -8.92 -26.47
C ASP A 328 -6.10 -8.53 -27.04
N ILE A 329 -6.28 -8.57 -28.36
CA ILE A 329 -7.58 -8.35 -29.04
C ILE A 329 -8.64 -9.35 -28.57
N ILE A 330 -8.31 -10.64 -28.51
CA ILE A 330 -9.23 -11.70 -28.05
C ILE A 330 -9.61 -11.51 -26.57
N SER A 331 -8.66 -11.01 -25.77
CA SER A 331 -8.88 -10.75 -24.35
C SER A 331 -9.81 -9.54 -24.15
N ILE A 332 -9.57 -8.46 -24.88
CA ILE A 332 -10.39 -7.24 -24.88
C ILE A 332 -11.81 -7.53 -25.38
N SER A 333 -11.98 -8.30 -26.46
CA SER A 333 -13.32 -8.64 -26.95
C SER A 333 -14.15 -9.39 -25.92
N LYS A 334 -13.53 -10.30 -25.15
CA LYS A 334 -14.19 -11.01 -24.05
C LYS A 334 -14.57 -10.08 -22.89
N PHE A 335 -13.75 -9.08 -22.59
CA PHE A 335 -14.07 -8.08 -21.57
C PHE A 335 -15.23 -7.16 -21.98
N ILE A 336 -15.23 -6.71 -23.24
CA ILE A 336 -16.32 -5.93 -23.81
C ILE A 336 -17.62 -6.73 -23.74
N ASP A 337 -17.59 -8.00 -24.09
CA ASP A 337 -18.73 -8.91 -24.04
C ASP A 337 -19.31 -9.00 -22.61
N VAL A 338 -18.46 -9.26 -21.61
CA VAL A 338 -18.89 -9.34 -20.21
C VAL A 338 -19.46 -8.03 -19.69
N GLU A 339 -18.89 -6.87 -20.03
CA GLU A 339 -19.41 -5.59 -19.58
C GLU A 339 -20.72 -5.21 -20.26
N ILE A 340 -20.89 -5.53 -21.54
CA ILE A 340 -22.19 -5.36 -22.20
C ILE A 340 -23.21 -6.21 -21.48
N LYS A 341 -22.94 -7.50 -21.29
CA LYS A 341 -23.82 -8.41 -20.56
C LYS A 341 -24.19 -7.90 -19.17
N ARG A 342 -23.20 -7.47 -18.37
CA ARG A 342 -23.42 -6.89 -17.03
C ARG A 342 -24.31 -5.65 -17.08
N ARG A 343 -24.10 -4.75 -18.03
CA ARG A 343 -24.93 -3.55 -18.19
C ARG A 343 -26.35 -3.89 -18.61
N CYS A 344 -26.52 -4.86 -19.51
CA CYS A 344 -27.84 -5.38 -19.85
C CYS A 344 -28.54 -5.96 -18.61
N GLU A 345 -27.82 -6.72 -17.78
CA GLU A 345 -28.37 -7.26 -16.52
C GLU A 345 -28.74 -6.17 -15.49
N LEU A 346 -27.98 -5.07 -15.41
CA LEU A 346 -28.32 -3.95 -14.53
C LEU A 346 -29.67 -3.29 -14.88
N LEU A 347 -30.10 -3.36 -16.14
CA LEU A 347 -31.38 -2.78 -16.57
C LEU A 347 -32.58 -3.44 -15.89
N PHE A 348 -32.52 -4.73 -15.54
CA PHE A 348 -33.60 -5.40 -14.79
C PHE A 348 -33.82 -4.80 -13.40
N THR A 349 -32.77 -4.23 -12.82
CA THR A 349 -32.79 -3.70 -11.45
C THR A 349 -32.87 -2.17 -11.39
N SER A 350 -32.88 -1.50 -12.55
CA SER A 350 -32.97 -0.05 -12.61
C SER A 350 -34.35 0.42 -12.18
N ASN A 351 -34.40 1.30 -11.18
CA ASN A 351 -35.64 1.81 -10.59
C ASN A 351 -35.91 3.29 -10.94
N SER A 352 -35.13 3.88 -11.85
CA SER A 352 -35.35 5.26 -12.30
C SER A 352 -34.93 5.48 -13.76
N PHE A 353 -35.68 6.35 -14.44
CA PHE A 353 -35.41 6.80 -15.80
C PHE A 353 -33.97 7.28 -16.02
N ASN A 354 -33.45 8.13 -15.13
CA ASN A 354 -32.10 8.68 -15.27
C ASN A 354 -31.03 7.58 -15.21
N ARG A 355 -31.18 6.62 -14.29
CA ARG A 355 -30.25 5.50 -14.14
C ARG A 355 -30.31 4.58 -15.35
N THR A 356 -31.52 4.28 -15.84
CA THR A 356 -31.71 3.47 -17.04
C THR A 356 -31.04 4.11 -18.25
N ARG A 357 -31.27 5.40 -18.45
CA ARG A 357 -30.66 6.20 -19.52
C ARG A 357 -29.13 6.17 -19.44
N GLU A 358 -28.58 6.38 -18.25
CA GLU A 358 -27.14 6.32 -18.03
C GLU A 358 -26.55 4.95 -18.39
N ILE A 359 -27.20 3.86 -17.97
CA ILE A 359 -26.76 2.49 -18.30
C ILE A 359 -26.75 2.27 -19.82
N ILE A 360 -27.85 2.58 -20.50
CA ILE A 360 -28.01 2.39 -21.96
C ILE A 360 -26.99 3.20 -22.74
N SER A 361 -26.80 4.48 -22.38
CA SER A 361 -25.91 5.40 -23.09
C SER A 361 -24.46 4.91 -23.14
N LYS A 362 -24.04 4.08 -22.17
CA LYS A 362 -22.69 3.56 -22.10
C LYS A 362 -22.53 2.25 -22.88
N ILE A 363 -23.59 1.52 -23.25
CA ILE A 363 -23.47 0.23 -23.96
C ILE A 363 -22.94 0.44 -25.39
N PRO A 364 -21.77 -0.12 -25.75
CA PRO A 364 -21.18 0.08 -27.07
C PRO A 364 -21.93 -0.75 -28.13
N LYS A 365 -22.85 -0.11 -28.86
CA LYS A 365 -23.76 -0.73 -29.85
C LYS A 365 -23.05 -1.70 -30.81
N ASN A 366 -21.86 -1.33 -31.29
CA ASN A 366 -21.10 -2.09 -32.29
C ASN A 366 -20.73 -3.51 -31.83
N PHE A 367 -20.66 -3.75 -30.53
CA PHE A 367 -20.24 -5.03 -29.93
C PHE A 367 -21.40 -5.89 -29.42
N ILE A 368 -22.65 -5.45 -29.62
CA ILE A 368 -23.83 -6.24 -29.26
C ILE A 368 -23.91 -7.48 -30.15
N ASN A 369 -24.11 -8.64 -29.54
CA ASN A 369 -24.36 -9.94 -30.17
C ASN A 369 -25.80 -10.41 -29.84
N GLU A 370 -26.20 -11.59 -30.32
CA GLU A 370 -27.54 -12.14 -30.10
C GLU A 370 -27.88 -12.36 -28.61
N GLU A 371 -26.90 -12.80 -27.81
CA GLU A 371 -27.09 -12.99 -26.37
C GLU A 371 -27.39 -11.66 -25.68
N HIS A 372 -26.60 -10.62 -25.97
CA HIS A 372 -26.82 -9.27 -25.45
C HIS A 372 -28.18 -8.71 -25.85
N ALA A 373 -28.58 -8.91 -27.10
CA ALA A 373 -29.88 -8.47 -27.61
C ALA A 373 -31.04 -9.15 -26.87
N THR A 374 -30.91 -10.46 -26.62
CA THR A 374 -31.90 -11.23 -25.84
C THR A 374 -32.09 -10.65 -24.44
N ILE A 375 -30.99 -10.36 -23.73
CA ILE A 375 -31.03 -9.78 -22.38
C ILE A 375 -31.66 -8.38 -22.41
N LEU A 376 -31.33 -7.55 -23.41
CA LEU A 376 -31.90 -6.20 -23.57
C LEU A 376 -33.40 -6.23 -23.85
N ILE A 377 -33.86 -7.14 -24.70
CA ILE A 377 -35.29 -7.34 -25.00
C ILE A 377 -36.02 -7.77 -23.74
N GLN A 378 -35.46 -8.72 -23.00
CA GLN A 378 -36.06 -9.18 -21.76
C GLN A 378 -36.12 -8.05 -20.72
N ALA A 379 -35.05 -7.27 -20.54
CA ALA A 379 -35.03 -6.13 -19.63
C ALA A 379 -36.03 -5.03 -20.02
N TYR A 380 -36.22 -4.79 -21.32
CA TYR A 380 -37.25 -3.87 -21.82
C TYR A 380 -38.65 -4.36 -21.50
N ASN A 381 -38.91 -5.66 -21.69
CA ASN A 381 -40.22 -6.26 -21.45
C ASN A 381 -40.56 -6.28 -19.95
N ASP A 382 -39.56 -6.52 -19.10
CA ASP A 382 -39.75 -6.73 -17.67
C ASP A 382 -39.68 -5.41 -16.86
N ASN A 383 -39.13 -4.33 -17.43
CA ASN A 383 -38.95 -3.05 -16.73
C ASN A 383 -39.53 -1.85 -17.51
N PRO A 384 -40.69 -1.30 -17.10
CA PRO A 384 -41.35 -0.16 -17.76
C PRO A 384 -40.48 1.11 -17.83
N GLN A 385 -39.54 1.28 -16.88
CA GLN A 385 -38.63 2.42 -16.89
C GLN A 385 -37.61 2.34 -18.04
N VAL A 386 -37.38 1.16 -18.61
CA VAL A 386 -36.52 0.95 -19.78
C VAL A 386 -37.26 1.33 -21.05
N SER A 387 -38.53 0.94 -21.18
CA SER A 387 -39.30 1.15 -22.40
C SER A 387 -39.57 2.60 -22.76
N ASP A 388 -39.66 3.45 -21.74
CA ASP A 388 -40.06 4.85 -21.91
C ASP A 388 -38.87 5.81 -22.14
N THR A 389 -37.61 5.33 -22.13
CA THR A 389 -36.45 6.18 -22.39
C THR A 389 -36.22 6.44 -23.88
N TRP A 390 -35.99 7.71 -24.25
CA TRP A 390 -35.72 8.13 -25.63
C TRP A 390 -34.49 7.42 -26.23
N ASP A 391 -33.44 7.26 -25.42
CA ASP A 391 -32.21 6.57 -25.81
C ASP A 391 -32.44 5.07 -26.10
N PHE A 392 -33.47 4.45 -25.48
CA PHE A 392 -33.82 3.06 -25.78
C PHE A 392 -34.55 2.91 -27.11
N LYS A 393 -35.27 3.92 -27.61
CA LYS A 393 -35.91 3.84 -28.94
C LYS A 393 -34.86 3.70 -30.04
N ASP A 394 -33.78 4.46 -29.95
CA ASP A 394 -32.63 4.34 -30.85
C ASP A 394 -31.90 3.01 -30.69
N PHE A 395 -31.90 2.46 -29.47
CA PHE A 395 -31.32 1.16 -29.16
C PHE A 395 -32.17 0.01 -29.71
N LYS A 396 -33.49 0.07 -29.52
CA LYS A 396 -34.50 -0.85 -30.07
C LYS A 396 -34.39 -0.91 -31.59
N TYR A 397 -34.40 0.25 -32.24
CA TYR A 397 -34.24 0.33 -33.69
C TYR A 397 -32.92 -0.29 -34.17
N TYR A 398 -31.82 -0.07 -33.43
CA TYR A 398 -30.54 -0.70 -33.75
C TYR A 398 -30.58 -2.23 -33.60
N ILE A 399 -31.19 -2.73 -32.52
CA ILE A 399 -31.33 -4.17 -32.25
C ILE A 399 -32.19 -4.83 -33.33
N GLU A 400 -33.38 -4.30 -33.60
CA GLU A 400 -34.31 -4.84 -34.62
C GLU A 400 -33.67 -4.82 -36.02
N LYS A 401 -32.86 -3.81 -36.34
CA LYS A 401 -32.14 -3.75 -37.61
C LYS A 401 -31.00 -4.77 -37.70
N LYS A 402 -30.29 -5.02 -36.61
CA LYS A 402 -29.12 -5.92 -36.57
C LYS A 402 -29.52 -7.38 -36.38
N PHE A 403 -30.62 -7.63 -35.68
CA PHE A 403 -31.15 -8.95 -35.32
C PHE A 403 -32.65 -9.00 -35.67
N PRO A 404 -33.00 -9.09 -36.97
CA PRO A 404 -34.38 -8.96 -37.45
C PRO A 404 -35.35 -10.03 -36.95
N ASP A 405 -34.83 -11.17 -36.47
CA ASP A 405 -35.65 -12.27 -35.93
C ASP A 405 -36.01 -12.08 -34.44
N MET A 406 -35.55 -10.99 -33.81
CA MET A 406 -35.81 -10.69 -32.41
C MET A 406 -36.77 -9.52 -32.25
N GLU A 407 -37.97 -9.77 -31.72
CA GLU A 407 -39.01 -8.75 -31.54
C GLU A 407 -39.14 -8.30 -30.07
N PHE A 408 -39.31 -6.99 -29.86
CA PHE A 408 -39.73 -6.45 -28.57
C PHE A 408 -41.26 -6.56 -28.46
N ASN A 409 -41.77 -7.01 -27.31
CA ASN A 409 -43.20 -6.99 -27.09
C ASN A 409 -43.67 -5.53 -27.03
N ASN A 410 -44.71 -5.20 -27.79
CA ASN A 410 -45.35 -3.90 -27.68
C ASN A 410 -46.09 -3.86 -26.34
N ILE A 411 -45.44 -3.32 -25.31
CA ILE A 411 -46.11 -2.93 -24.07
C ILE A 411 -47.07 -1.79 -24.46
N GLN A 412 -48.37 -2.05 -24.35
CA GLN A 412 -49.44 -1.09 -24.61
C GLN A 412 -49.58 -0.06 -23.49
#